data_AF-A0AAU4YGI9-F1
#
_entry.id   AF-A0AAU4YGI9-F1
#
_cell.length_a   1.000
_cell.length_b   1.000
_cell.length_c   1.000
_cell.angle_alpha   90.00
_cell.angle_beta   90.00
_cell.angle_gamma   90.00
#
_symmetry.space_group_name_H-M   'P 1'
#
loop_
_entity.id
_entity.type
_entity.pdbx_description
1 polymer ?
#
loop_
_entity_poly.entity_id
_entity_poly.type
_entity_poly.pdbx_seq_one_letter_code
_entity_poly.pdbx_strand_id
1 'polypeptide(L)'
;MSDGDGPIMKGLPDGGAELSVVLRLRWDDVAALGREASRLAEQRGEPVSLDEAASHRLRTWSSVAKSPEDKPQPAQAAIPAAQQVDRTRAQVASISPPVARQMQAPPSALGQTPA
;
A
#
# COMPACT_ATOMS: atom_id res chain seq x y z
N MET A 1 -34.81 -1.27 15.78
CA MET A 1 -35.44 -0.75 14.55
C MET A 1 -34.98 0.69 14.44
N SER A 2 -34.15 1.00 13.46
CA SER A 2 -33.68 2.38 13.26
C SER A 2 -34.54 2.99 12.17
N ASP A 3 -35.46 3.86 12.59
CA ASP A 3 -36.28 4.69 11.72
C ASP A 3 -35.40 5.74 11.04
N GLY A 4 -35.14 5.52 9.75
CA GLY A 4 -34.54 6.47 8.83
C GLY A 4 -35.60 7.44 8.31
N ASP A 5 -36.25 8.20 9.19
CA ASP A 5 -37.31 9.13 8.82
C ASP A 5 -36.73 10.54 8.56
N GLY A 6 -35.89 10.62 7.54
CA GLY A 6 -35.38 11.88 7.00
C GLY A 6 -35.20 11.72 5.49
N PRO A 7 -35.41 12.78 4.67
CA PRO A 7 -35.26 12.66 3.24
C PRO A 7 -33.82 12.24 2.94
N ILE A 8 -33.69 11.04 2.38
CA ILE A 8 -32.43 10.39 2.02
C ILE A 8 -31.61 11.28 1.06
N MET A 9 -32.31 12.13 0.31
CA MET A 9 -31.79 13.09 -0.67
C MET A 9 -32.48 14.46 -0.53
N LYS A 10 -31.72 15.55 -0.50
CA LYS A 10 -32.20 16.93 -0.47
C LYS A 10 -31.64 17.71 -1.66
N GLY A 11 -32.50 18.38 -2.43
CA GLY A 11 -32.04 19.32 -3.46
C GLY A 11 -31.43 20.58 -2.83
N LEU A 12 -30.36 21.10 -3.41
CA LEU A 12 -29.75 22.38 -3.03
C LEU A 12 -30.18 23.50 -4.00
N PRO A 13 -30.21 24.77 -3.55
CA PRO A 13 -30.65 25.90 -4.35
C PRO A 13 -29.77 26.20 -5.58
N ASP A 14 -28.53 25.71 -5.60
CA ASP A 14 -27.63 25.78 -6.77
C ASP A 14 -27.95 24.73 -7.85
N GLY A 15 -29.01 23.93 -7.66
CA GLY A 15 -29.38 22.83 -8.56
C GLY A 15 -28.68 21.51 -8.24
N GLY A 16 -27.87 21.47 -7.19
CA GLY A 16 -27.25 20.26 -6.66
C GLY A 16 -28.20 19.39 -5.83
N ALA A 17 -27.68 18.27 -5.31
CA ALA A 17 -28.37 17.46 -4.31
C ALA A 17 -27.40 16.89 -3.27
N GLU A 18 -27.81 16.87 -2.01
CA GLU A 18 -27.16 16.23 -0.87
C GLU A 18 -27.79 14.86 -0.61
N LEU A 19 -26.98 13.83 -0.37
CA LEU A 19 -27.42 12.47 -0.09
C LEU A 19 -26.77 11.96 1.20
N SER A 20 -27.58 11.40 2.11
CA SER A 20 -27.08 10.72 3.32
C SER A 20 -27.26 9.21 3.19
N VAL A 21 -26.14 8.46 3.22
CA VAL A 21 -26.16 6.98 3.13
C VAL A 21 -25.32 6.33 4.21
N VAL A 22 -25.74 5.13 4.61
CA VAL A 22 -24.95 4.24 5.47
C VAL A 22 -24.39 3.11 4.60
N LEU A 23 -23.07 2.99 4.55
CA LEU A 23 -22.37 1.99 3.75
C LEU A 23 -21.75 0.94 4.68
N ARG A 24 -21.82 -0.34 4.27
CA ARG A 24 -21.04 -1.41 4.89
C ARG A 24 -19.83 -1.69 4.03
N LEU A 25 -18.65 -1.36 4.55
CA LEU A 25 -17.37 -1.59 3.87
C LEU A 25 -16.73 -2.88 4.35
N ARG A 26 -16.00 -3.56 3.46
CA ARG A 26 -15.13 -4.67 3.87
C ARG A 26 -13.86 -4.09 4.52
N TRP A 27 -13.17 -4.92 5.29
CA TRP A 27 -11.93 -4.51 5.95
C TRP A 27 -10.84 -4.09 4.95
N ASP A 28 -10.76 -4.76 3.78
CA ASP A 28 -9.82 -4.39 2.71
C ASP A 28 -10.08 -2.97 2.17
N ASP A 29 -11.35 -2.59 2.02
CA ASP A 29 -11.75 -1.25 1.56
C ASP A 29 -11.37 -0.17 2.59
N VAL A 30 -11.54 -0.47 3.89
CA VAL A 30 -11.09 0.41 4.98
C VAL A 30 -9.56 0.55 4.99
N ALA A 31 -8.83 -0.55 4.79
CA ALA A 31 -7.37 -0.51 4.68
C ALA A 31 -6.88 0.27 3.44
N ALA A 32 -7.61 0.21 2.33
CA ALA A 32 -7.34 1.06 1.15
C ALA A 32 -7.52 2.55 1.47
N LEU A 33 -8.58 2.93 2.20
CA LEU A 33 -8.79 4.31 2.66
C LEU A 33 -7.68 4.77 3.61
N GLY A 34 -7.20 3.90 4.50
CA GLY A 34 -6.06 4.21 5.38
C GLY A 34 -4.79 4.52 4.60
N ARG A 35 -4.49 3.74 3.55
CA ARG A 35 -3.35 4.00 2.66
C ARG A 35 -3.48 5.33 1.93
N GLU A 36 -4.69 5.66 1.45
CA GLU A 36 -4.95 6.96 0.81
C GLU A 36 -4.81 8.12 1.80
N ALA A 37 -5.24 7.96 3.05
CA ALA A 37 -5.06 8.95 4.11
C ALA A 37 -3.58 9.23 4.38
N SER A 38 -2.75 8.18 4.48
CA SER A 38 -1.29 8.34 4.61
C SER A 38 -0.70 9.11 3.43
N ARG A 39 -1.11 8.74 2.20
CA ARG A 39 -0.65 9.40 0.98
C ARG A 39 -1.05 10.89 0.94
N LEU A 40 -2.27 11.21 1.38
CA LEU A 40 -2.76 12.59 1.48
C LEU A 40 -2.01 13.38 2.56
N ALA A 41 -1.71 12.74 3.68
CA ALA A 41 -0.95 13.36 4.77
C ALA A 41 0.47 13.74 4.30
N GLU A 42 1.14 12.84 3.57
CA GLU A 42 2.44 13.13 2.96
C GLU A 42 2.36 14.27 1.93
N GLN A 43 1.30 14.33 1.12
CA GLN A 43 1.11 15.38 0.12
C GLN A 43 0.79 16.75 0.72
N ARG A 44 0.03 16.78 1.82
CA ARG A 44 -0.42 18.02 2.47
C ARG A 44 0.51 18.49 3.57
N GLY A 45 1.36 17.60 4.09
CA GLY A 45 2.24 17.87 5.24
C GLY A 45 1.50 17.88 6.59
N GLU A 46 0.25 17.42 6.64
CA GLU A 46 -0.63 17.49 7.81
C GLU A 46 -1.33 16.15 8.02
N PRO A 47 -1.70 15.77 9.26
CA PRO A 47 -2.47 14.55 9.50
C PRO A 47 -3.86 14.63 8.83
N VAL A 48 -4.23 13.57 8.10
CA VAL A 48 -5.49 13.49 7.34
C VAL A 48 -6.38 12.39 7.89
N SER A 49 -7.68 12.69 8.04
CA SER A 49 -8.66 11.72 8.53
C SER A 49 -9.13 10.74 7.46
N LEU A 50 -9.75 9.64 7.89
CA LEU A 50 -10.31 8.64 6.98
C LEU A 50 -11.49 9.18 6.15
N ASP A 51 -12.29 10.08 6.74
CA ASP A 51 -13.40 10.75 6.05
C ASP A 51 -12.90 11.64 4.91
N GLU A 52 -11.82 12.38 5.15
CA GLU A 52 -11.18 13.19 4.11
C GLU A 52 -10.60 12.32 2.98
N ALA A 53 -9.98 11.19 3.31
CA ALA A 53 -9.49 10.24 2.31
C ALA A 53 -10.64 9.61 1.50
N ALA A 54 -11.76 9.30 2.16
CA ALA A 54 -12.97 8.81 1.49
C ALA A 54 -13.56 9.87 0.56
N SER A 55 -13.69 11.11 1.05
CA SER A 55 -14.13 12.27 0.26
C SER A 55 -13.23 12.50 -0.95
N HIS A 56 -11.91 12.43 -0.78
CA HIS A 56 -10.96 12.56 -1.88
C HIS A 56 -11.17 11.46 -2.92
N ARG A 57 -11.18 10.20 -2.50
CA ARG A 57 -11.35 9.04 -3.38
C ARG A 57 -12.68 9.08 -4.15
N LEU A 58 -13.79 9.46 -3.49
CA LEU A 58 -15.09 9.60 -4.12
C LEU A 58 -15.12 10.70 -5.19
N ARG A 59 -14.46 11.85 -4.93
CA ARG A 59 -14.34 12.91 -5.94
C ARG A 59 -13.49 12.48 -7.12
N THR A 60 -12.35 11.84 -6.88
CA THR A 60 -11.46 11.37 -7.94
C THR A 60 -12.13 10.29 -8.80
N TRP A 61 -12.84 9.33 -8.20
CA TRP A 61 -13.60 8.33 -8.95
C TRP A 61 -14.78 8.91 -9.72
N SER A 62 -15.53 9.84 -9.13
CA SER A 62 -16.63 10.53 -9.83
C SER A 62 -16.13 11.35 -11.01
N SER A 63 -14.90 11.86 -10.96
CA SER A 63 -14.28 12.57 -12.08
C SER A 63 -13.99 11.66 -13.28
N VAL A 64 -13.75 10.36 -13.07
CA VAL A 64 -13.52 9.39 -14.16
C VAL A 64 -14.82 9.03 -14.89
N ALA A 65 -15.96 9.08 -14.20
CA ALA A 65 -17.27 8.74 -14.77
C ALA A 65 -17.94 9.88 -15.57
N LYS A 66 -17.42 11.10 -15.51
CA LYS A 66 -18.02 12.31 -16.10
C LYS A 66 -17.38 12.80 -17.42
N SER A 67 -16.50 12.02 -18.04
CA SER A 67 -15.93 12.42 -19.34
C SER A 67 -16.68 11.77 -20.51
N PRO A 68 -17.53 12.50 -21.26
CA PRO A 68 -17.71 12.23 -22.67
C PRO A 68 -16.47 12.79 -23.41
N GLU A 69 -15.70 11.88 -24.01
CA GLU A 69 -14.75 12.07 -25.12
C GLU A 69 -13.73 13.25 -25.03
N ASP A 70 -12.47 12.94 -24.70
CA ASP A 70 -11.31 13.08 -25.61
C ASP A 70 -9.98 12.83 -24.85
N LYS A 71 -9.12 12.02 -25.48
CA LYS A 71 -7.71 11.72 -25.17
C LYS A 71 -7.41 10.58 -24.16
N PRO A 72 -6.62 9.56 -24.57
CA PRO A 72 -6.20 8.49 -23.68
C PRO A 72 -5.14 9.03 -22.72
N GLN A 73 -5.54 9.39 -21.51
CA GLN A 73 -4.61 9.46 -20.39
C GLN A 73 -4.53 8.06 -19.80
N PRO A 74 -3.34 7.42 -19.73
CA PRO A 74 -3.25 6.06 -19.22
C PRO A 74 -3.79 6.04 -17.79
N ALA A 75 -4.85 5.24 -17.61
CA ALA A 75 -5.29 4.79 -16.32
C ALA A 75 -4.08 4.15 -15.62
N GLN A 76 -3.52 4.86 -14.65
CA GLN A 76 -2.77 4.19 -13.59
C GLN A 76 -3.80 3.51 -12.69
N ALA A 77 -4.36 2.42 -13.21
CA ALA A 77 -4.77 1.32 -12.37
C ALA A 77 -3.50 0.87 -11.63
N ALA A 78 -3.35 1.32 -10.39
CA ALA A 78 -2.37 0.75 -9.48
C ALA A 78 -2.84 -0.66 -9.11
N ILE A 79 -2.56 -1.60 -10.01
CA ILE A 79 -2.41 -3.02 -9.69
C ILE A 79 -1.12 -3.17 -8.88
N PRO A 80 -1.14 -3.56 -7.59
CA PRO A 80 0.02 -4.22 -7.03
C PRO A 80 -0.05 -5.69 -7.49
N ALA A 81 0.25 -5.92 -8.77
CA ALA A 81 0.66 -7.23 -9.20
C ALA A 81 2.08 -7.43 -8.67
N ALA A 82 2.21 -8.30 -7.68
CA ALA A 82 3.49 -8.82 -7.25
C ALA A 82 4.29 -9.28 -8.47
N GLN A 83 5.47 -8.69 -8.69
CA GLN A 83 6.66 -9.40 -9.16
C GLN A 83 7.91 -8.52 -9.03
N GLN A 84 8.73 -8.89 -8.05
CA GLN A 84 10.12 -9.27 -8.28
C GLN A 84 11.08 -8.19 -8.80
N VAL A 85 11.71 -7.51 -7.84
CA VAL A 85 13.12 -7.11 -7.84
C VAL A 85 13.46 -6.90 -6.36
N ASP A 86 14.04 -7.85 -5.61
CA ASP A 86 15.21 -8.68 -5.92
C ASP A 86 16.23 -7.95 -6.79
N ARG A 87 16.69 -6.77 -6.31
CA ARG A 87 17.98 -6.20 -6.75
C ARG A 87 18.61 -5.14 -5.86
N THR A 88 17.92 -4.60 -4.85
CA THR A 88 18.50 -3.54 -4.00
C THR A 88 18.83 -3.97 -2.56
N ARG A 89 18.51 -5.21 -2.15
CA ARG A 89 18.91 -5.75 -0.84
C ARG A 89 20.18 -6.61 -0.87
N ALA A 90 20.69 -6.97 -2.05
CA ALA A 90 21.86 -7.87 -2.17
C ALA A 90 23.23 -7.15 -2.13
N GLN A 91 23.28 -5.80 -2.10
CA GLN A 91 24.54 -5.05 -2.22
C GLN A 91 25.09 -4.46 -0.89
N VAL A 92 24.63 -4.93 0.28
CA VAL A 92 25.14 -4.44 1.59
C VAL A 92 25.78 -5.54 2.45
N ALA A 93 25.88 -6.79 1.96
CA ALA A 93 26.47 -7.87 2.74
C ALA A 93 27.46 -8.72 1.93
N SER A 94 28.56 -8.10 1.49
CA SER A 94 29.82 -8.81 1.22
C SER A 94 30.99 -7.90 1.54
N ILE A 95 31.07 -7.48 2.80
CA ILE A 95 32.35 -7.15 3.41
C ILE A 95 33.02 -8.50 3.71
N SER A 96 34.04 -8.82 2.93
CA SER A 96 34.95 -9.93 3.22
C SER A 96 35.70 -9.66 4.53
N PRO A 97 35.62 -10.52 5.55
CA PRO A 97 36.66 -10.57 6.56
C PRO A 97 37.92 -11.26 5.98
N PRO A 98 39.12 -10.90 6.49
CA PRO A 98 40.39 -11.30 5.91
C PRO A 98 40.67 -12.79 6.08
N VAL A 99 41.50 -13.32 5.18
CA VAL A 99 42.06 -14.67 5.21
C VAL A 99 42.64 -15.01 6.59
N ALA A 100 41.94 -15.82 7.36
CA ALA A 100 42.55 -16.59 8.43
C ALA A 100 43.06 -17.88 7.80
N ARG A 101 44.38 -17.94 7.59
CA ARG A 101 45.12 -19.18 7.31
C ARG A 101 44.58 -20.28 8.22
N GLN A 102 43.88 -21.27 7.66
CA GLN A 102 43.65 -22.52 8.38
C GLN A 102 45.01 -23.20 8.53
N MET A 103 45.62 -22.97 9.69
CA MET A 103 46.67 -23.79 10.22
C MET A 103 46.11 -25.20 10.39
N GLN A 104 46.72 -26.13 9.63
CA GLN A 104 47.03 -27.50 10.01
C GLN A 104 46.00 -28.29 10.82
N ALA A 105 45.43 -29.31 10.17
CA ALA A 105 44.99 -30.53 10.83
C ALA A 105 46.19 -31.20 11.55
N PRO A 106 46.04 -31.52 12.85
CA PRO A 106 45.91 -32.92 13.28
C PRO A 106 44.87 -33.05 14.42
N PRO A 107 44.26 -34.23 14.73
CA PRO A 107 44.98 -35.48 14.96
C PRO A 107 44.23 -36.78 14.53
N SER A 108 44.98 -37.84 14.23
CA SER A 108 44.75 -39.23 14.73
C SER A 108 45.45 -40.26 13.84
N ALA A 109 46.61 -40.73 14.29
CA ALA A 109 47.07 -42.12 14.20
C ALA A 109 48.49 -42.19 14.76
N LEU A 110 48.61 -42.26 16.09
CA LEU A 110 49.85 -42.70 16.73
C LEU A 110 49.51 -43.96 17.52
N GLY A 111 50.07 -45.10 17.09
CA GLY A 111 50.07 -46.33 17.88
C GLY A 111 49.56 -47.59 17.17
N GLN A 112 50.14 -47.97 16.02
CA GLN A 112 50.37 -49.40 15.76
C GLN A 112 51.86 -49.60 15.51
N THR A 113 52.47 -50.26 16.49
CA THR A 113 53.89 -50.52 16.69
C THR A 113 54.36 -51.66 15.78
N PRO A 114 55.59 -51.59 15.22
CA PRO A 114 56.27 -52.77 14.69
C PRO A 114 57.16 -53.42 15.76
N ALA A 115 57.06 -54.75 15.88
CA ALA A 115 58.10 -55.67 16.32
C ALA A 115 57.75 -57.08 15.82
#